data_AF-A0A812ULI4-F1
#
_entry.id   AF-A0A812ULI4-F1
#
_cell.length_a   1.000
_cell.length_b   1.000
_cell.length_c   1.000
_cell.angle_alpha   90.00
_cell.angle_beta   90.00
_cell.angle_gamma   90.00
#
_symmetry.space_group_name_H-M   'P 1'
#
loop_
_entity.id
_entity.type
_entity.pdbx_description
1 polymer ?
#
loop_
_entity_poly.entity_id
_entity_poly.type
_entity_poly.pdbx_seq_one_letter_code
_entity_poly.pdbx_strand_id
1 'polypeptide(L)'
;AMVRNTAAPATQESGEGLNRLPGGGPTGKAPLVRALRAKQPDVRKVAGAWLDRFASDRHAAVAELLQLILVVADLPSQTTIVKEDLQDREPSEVVTELTASLALEASERGADYTQHWLVSREKGAQRVRENYPAIWRELVLAPPVDVLVRSLFQVLRAWTQAFSECQFRSIRHAAVVAGLALVEGVSEQCSHQSEWVKTAETRVKELRGAPLASLQAELDHTRSGLQSLQTARDSLAETLLSRRSKDMDPEIRKSCVEALDRWTKSDTQASRQAAWKQYLHWATSDPDAKVRTAALAALTAMLRADPGAEEIQSLAEDVRLNVIKRCNDVDASASAAALRCAVVLAELGSLPEDEFDPIVDLIWDKD
;
A
#
# COMPACT_ATOMS: atom_id res chain seq x y z
N ALA A 1 -7.46 -11.65 -28.67
CA ALA A 1 -8.90 -11.63 -28.36
C ALA A 1 -9.06 -11.90 -26.87
N MET A 2 -8.92 -10.86 -26.05
CA MET A 2 -8.41 -11.03 -24.69
C MET A 2 -9.40 -10.74 -23.56
N VAL A 3 -10.47 -10.00 -23.83
CA VAL A 3 -11.64 -10.00 -22.93
C VAL A 3 -12.65 -10.96 -23.53
N ARG A 4 -12.71 -12.18 -22.98
CA ARG A 4 -13.76 -13.12 -23.35
C ARG A 4 -15.07 -12.63 -22.76
N ASN A 5 -15.79 -11.83 -23.53
CA ASN A 5 -17.20 -11.58 -23.27
C ASN A 5 -17.95 -12.89 -23.54
N THR A 6 -18.05 -13.76 -22.53
CA THR A 6 -18.77 -15.03 -22.65
C THR A 6 -20.27 -14.70 -22.69
N ALA A 7 -20.80 -14.54 -23.90
CA ALA A 7 -22.23 -14.41 -24.12
C ALA A 7 -22.92 -15.75 -23.78
N ALA A 8 -23.36 -15.90 -22.54
CA ALA A 8 -24.44 -16.83 -22.22
C ALA A 8 -25.78 -16.23 -22.72
N PRO A 9 -26.76 -17.04 -23.15
CA PRO A 9 -27.97 -16.53 -23.76
C PRO A 9 -28.76 -15.69 -22.76
N ALA A 10 -29.19 -14.51 -23.20
CA ALA A 10 -29.95 -13.57 -22.41
C ALA A 10 -31.28 -14.20 -21.95
N THR A 11 -31.35 -14.63 -20.69
CA THR A 11 -32.60 -14.59 -19.95
C THR A 11 -32.89 -13.12 -19.66
N GLN A 12 -33.99 -12.62 -20.20
CA GLN A 12 -34.53 -11.28 -19.92
C GLN A 12 -34.74 -11.10 -18.41
N GLU A 13 -33.77 -10.49 -17.74
CA GLU A 13 -34.05 -9.75 -16.51
C GLU A 13 -34.15 -8.27 -16.87
N SER A 14 -35.36 -7.77 -16.70
CA SER A 14 -35.80 -6.41 -16.91
C SER A 14 -35.03 -5.43 -16.03
N GLY A 15 -34.36 -4.46 -16.66
CA GLY A 15 -34.11 -3.12 -16.13
C GLY A 15 -33.62 -3.00 -14.69
N GLU A 16 -32.37 -3.39 -14.41
CA GLU A 16 -31.66 -2.91 -13.23
C GLU A 16 -30.77 -1.71 -13.59
N GLY A 17 -31.00 -0.60 -12.91
CA GLY A 17 -30.42 0.70 -13.18
C GLY A 17 -28.90 0.77 -12.98
N LEU A 18 -28.31 1.78 -13.61
CA LEU A 18 -26.89 2.18 -13.62
C LEU A 18 -26.30 2.60 -12.25
N ASN A 19 -26.64 1.93 -11.14
CA ASN A 19 -26.02 2.13 -9.84
C ASN A 19 -25.43 0.79 -9.35
N ARG A 20 -24.13 0.56 -9.57
CA ARG A 20 -23.36 -0.55 -8.96
C ARG A 20 -22.50 0.04 -7.84
N LEU A 21 -22.40 -0.52 -6.64
CA LEU A 21 -22.49 -1.90 -6.14
C LEU A 21 -23.82 -2.15 -5.38
N PRO A 22 -24.40 -3.37 -5.45
CA PRO A 22 -23.98 -4.49 -4.61
C PRO A 22 -23.75 -5.77 -5.45
N GLY A 23 -22.50 -6.27 -5.44
CA GLY A 23 -22.17 -7.64 -5.90
C GLY A 23 -21.62 -7.79 -7.33
N GLY A 24 -21.30 -6.69 -8.02
CA GLY A 24 -20.91 -6.67 -9.44
C GLY A 24 -19.49 -7.13 -9.81
N GLY A 25 -18.51 -7.08 -8.90
CA GLY A 25 -17.22 -7.76 -9.10
C GLY A 25 -17.34 -9.27 -8.87
N PRO A 26 -16.59 -10.13 -9.61
CA PRO A 26 -16.79 -11.58 -9.68
C PRO A 26 -17.30 -12.15 -8.37
N THR A 27 -18.45 -12.83 -8.42
CA THR A 27 -18.89 -13.77 -7.39
C THR A 27 -17.93 -14.96 -7.37
N GLY A 28 -16.65 -14.67 -7.11
CA GLY A 28 -15.55 -15.58 -7.28
C GLY A 28 -15.58 -16.59 -6.15
N LYS A 29 -15.80 -17.85 -6.50
CA LYS A 29 -15.43 -19.00 -5.66
C LYS A 29 -13.91 -19.06 -5.41
N ALA A 30 -13.12 -18.25 -6.13
CA ALA A 30 -11.68 -18.12 -5.98
C ALA A 30 -11.30 -17.85 -4.50
N PRO A 31 -10.32 -18.60 -3.94
CA PRO A 31 -9.90 -18.47 -2.55
C PRO A 31 -9.61 -17.03 -2.11
N LEU A 32 -8.89 -16.24 -2.93
CA LEU A 32 -8.54 -14.85 -2.58
C LEU A 32 -9.76 -13.93 -2.47
N VAL A 33 -10.73 -14.05 -3.37
CA VAL A 33 -11.97 -13.24 -3.35
C VAL A 33 -12.84 -13.59 -2.14
N ARG A 34 -12.85 -14.87 -1.74
CA ARG A 34 -13.53 -15.29 -0.50
C ARG A 34 -12.85 -14.68 0.74
N ALA A 35 -11.51 -14.71 0.80
CA ALA A 35 -10.76 -14.11 1.88
C ALA A 35 -10.99 -12.59 1.96
N LEU A 36 -11.01 -11.90 0.82
CA LEU A 36 -11.27 -10.47 0.71
C LEU A 36 -12.57 -10.05 1.41
N ARG A 37 -13.64 -10.85 1.26
CA ARG A 37 -14.99 -10.54 1.79
C ARG A 37 -15.25 -11.12 3.18
N ALA A 38 -14.36 -11.95 3.71
CA ALA A 38 -14.52 -12.62 4.99
C ALA A 38 -14.51 -11.64 6.16
N LYS A 39 -15.21 -11.99 7.25
CA LYS A 39 -15.24 -11.16 8.48
C LYS A 39 -13.89 -11.18 9.20
N GLN A 40 -13.24 -12.34 9.25
CA GLN A 40 -11.93 -12.57 9.86
C GLN A 40 -11.20 -13.64 9.03
N PRO A 41 -10.58 -13.26 7.90
CA PRO A 41 -9.80 -14.21 7.13
C PRO A 41 -8.51 -14.58 7.87
N ASP A 42 -8.13 -15.85 7.82
CA ASP A 42 -6.76 -16.27 8.13
C ASP A 42 -5.87 -15.95 6.92
N VAL A 43 -5.39 -14.72 6.87
CA VAL A 43 -4.65 -14.20 5.71
C VAL A 43 -3.34 -14.97 5.50
N ARG A 44 -2.68 -15.42 6.57
CA ARG A 44 -1.47 -16.25 6.51
C ARG A 44 -1.75 -17.57 5.80
N LYS A 45 -2.82 -18.27 6.21
CA LYS A 45 -3.22 -19.53 5.55
C LYS A 45 -3.61 -19.30 4.09
N VAL A 46 -4.30 -18.20 3.79
CA VAL A 46 -4.70 -17.83 2.42
C VAL A 46 -3.46 -17.57 1.55
N ALA A 47 -2.49 -16.80 2.06
CA ALA A 47 -1.24 -16.52 1.38
C ALA A 47 -0.41 -17.79 1.16
N GLY A 48 -0.25 -18.64 2.17
CA GLY A 48 0.44 -19.93 2.05
C GLY A 48 -0.19 -20.82 0.97
N ALA A 49 -1.51 -20.98 1.00
CA ALA A 49 -2.20 -21.76 -0.02
C ALA A 49 -2.07 -21.17 -1.43
N TRP A 50 -1.97 -19.84 -1.56
CA TRP A 50 -1.71 -19.20 -2.85
C TRP A 50 -0.27 -19.42 -3.31
N LEU A 51 0.72 -19.38 -2.40
CA LEU A 51 2.12 -19.68 -2.70
C LEU A 51 2.30 -21.12 -3.22
N ASP A 52 1.57 -22.08 -2.67
CA ASP A 52 1.56 -23.46 -3.18
C ASP A 52 1.07 -23.53 -4.63
N ARG A 53 0.03 -22.75 -4.96
CA ARG A 53 -0.48 -22.63 -6.35
C ARG A 53 0.51 -21.91 -7.25
N PHE A 54 1.18 -20.87 -6.75
CA PHE A 54 2.21 -20.14 -7.50
C PHE A 54 3.41 -21.03 -7.83
N ALA A 55 3.83 -21.89 -6.90
CA ALA A 55 4.86 -22.88 -7.15
C ALA A 55 4.45 -23.94 -8.20
N SER A 56 3.14 -24.22 -8.31
CA SER A 56 2.59 -25.23 -9.22
C SER A 56 2.33 -24.69 -10.64
N ASP A 57 1.68 -23.53 -10.76
CA ASP A 57 1.38 -22.85 -12.02
C ASP A 57 1.45 -21.33 -11.79
N ARG A 58 2.62 -20.76 -12.13
CA ARG A 58 2.94 -19.34 -11.93
C ARG A 58 1.92 -18.42 -12.60
N HIS A 59 1.57 -18.69 -13.86
CA HIS A 59 0.68 -17.82 -14.63
C HIS A 59 -0.75 -17.89 -14.10
N ALA A 60 -1.24 -19.08 -13.72
CA ALA A 60 -2.57 -19.22 -13.12
C ALA A 60 -2.68 -18.49 -11.77
N ALA A 61 -1.66 -18.60 -10.92
CA ALA A 61 -1.64 -17.92 -9.62
C ALA A 61 -1.58 -16.40 -9.77
N VAL A 62 -0.79 -15.89 -10.72
CA VAL A 62 -0.73 -14.45 -11.03
C VAL A 62 -2.07 -13.97 -11.58
N ALA A 63 -2.70 -14.70 -12.50
CA ALA A 63 -4.03 -14.38 -13.01
C ALA A 63 -5.07 -14.26 -11.88
N GLU A 64 -5.00 -15.14 -10.86
CA GLU A 64 -5.84 -15.04 -9.66
C GLU A 64 -5.64 -13.71 -8.90
N LEU A 65 -4.39 -13.23 -8.77
CA LEU A 65 -4.08 -11.94 -8.15
C LEU A 65 -4.53 -10.75 -8.98
N LEU A 66 -4.31 -10.78 -10.29
CA LEU A 66 -4.75 -9.71 -11.19
C LEU A 66 -6.28 -9.63 -11.19
N GLN A 67 -6.97 -10.77 -11.16
CA GLN A 67 -8.40 -10.81 -10.99
C GLN A 67 -8.86 -10.17 -9.66
N LEU A 68 -8.08 -10.32 -8.57
CA LEU A 68 -8.37 -9.66 -7.30
C LEU A 68 -8.30 -8.12 -7.44
N ILE A 69 -7.34 -7.59 -8.21
CA ILE A 69 -7.28 -6.15 -8.53
C ILE A 69 -8.55 -5.73 -9.26
N LEU A 70 -8.98 -6.49 -10.28
CA LEU A 70 -10.20 -6.17 -11.05
C LEU A 70 -11.47 -6.22 -10.18
N VAL A 71 -11.54 -7.18 -9.24
CA VAL A 71 -12.64 -7.28 -8.27
C VAL A 71 -12.70 -6.05 -7.38
N VAL A 72 -11.56 -5.59 -6.85
CA VAL A 72 -11.49 -4.40 -6.00
C VAL A 72 -11.78 -3.12 -6.78
N ALA A 73 -11.37 -3.07 -8.04
CA ALA A 73 -11.69 -2.01 -9.00
C ALA A 73 -13.16 -2.04 -9.47
N ASP A 74 -13.94 -3.01 -8.99
CA ASP A 74 -15.34 -3.25 -9.34
C ASP A 74 -15.61 -3.31 -10.85
N LEU A 75 -14.71 -3.97 -11.58
CA LEU A 75 -14.95 -4.20 -13.00
C LEU A 75 -16.02 -5.27 -13.22
N PRO A 76 -16.73 -5.22 -14.37
CA PRO A 76 -17.74 -6.21 -14.71
C PRO A 76 -17.19 -7.64 -14.65
N SER A 77 -18.01 -8.58 -14.16
CA SER A 77 -17.62 -9.98 -13.97
C SER A 77 -17.15 -10.71 -15.24
N GLN A 78 -17.54 -10.24 -16.44
CA GLN A 78 -17.05 -10.77 -17.71
C GLN A 78 -15.59 -10.42 -17.99
N THR A 79 -15.06 -9.34 -17.38
CA THR A 79 -13.67 -8.93 -17.50
C THR A 79 -12.82 -9.84 -16.64
N THR A 80 -12.27 -10.87 -17.29
CA THR A 80 -11.49 -11.92 -16.65
C THR A 80 -10.09 -11.96 -17.21
N ILE A 81 -9.14 -12.29 -16.34
CA ILE A 81 -7.75 -12.55 -16.72
C ILE A 81 -7.49 -14.03 -16.45
N VAL A 82 -7.07 -14.77 -17.49
CA VAL A 82 -6.70 -16.18 -17.41
C VAL A 82 -5.20 -16.35 -17.57
N LYS A 83 -4.67 -17.55 -17.35
CA LYS A 83 -3.22 -17.77 -17.40
C LYS A 83 -2.64 -17.59 -18.80
N GLU A 84 -3.41 -17.95 -19.83
CA GLU A 84 -3.04 -17.80 -21.24
C GLU A 84 -2.84 -16.33 -21.62
N ASP A 85 -3.45 -15.41 -20.86
CA ASP A 85 -3.30 -13.98 -21.06
C ASP A 85 -1.91 -13.48 -20.61
N LEU A 86 -1.19 -14.25 -19.81
CA LEU A 86 0.06 -13.83 -19.17
C LEU A 86 1.28 -14.58 -19.69
N GLN A 87 1.09 -15.62 -20.51
CA GLN A 87 2.18 -16.46 -21.01
C GLN A 87 3.01 -15.71 -22.04
N ASP A 88 4.31 -15.56 -21.77
CA ASP A 88 5.28 -14.90 -22.66
C ASP A 88 4.94 -13.45 -23.03
N ARG A 89 4.23 -12.76 -22.13
CA ARG A 89 3.80 -11.38 -22.32
C ARG A 89 4.33 -10.46 -21.23
N GLU A 90 4.69 -9.25 -21.64
CA GLU A 90 5.07 -8.20 -20.70
C GLU A 90 3.83 -7.61 -20.00
N PRO A 91 3.91 -7.31 -18.69
CA PRO A 91 2.77 -6.76 -17.93
C PRO A 91 2.17 -5.49 -18.54
N SER A 92 3.00 -4.62 -19.12
CA SER A 92 2.56 -3.36 -19.75
C SER A 92 1.69 -3.59 -20.98
N GLU A 93 1.97 -4.62 -21.77
CA GLU A 93 1.17 -4.97 -22.96
C GLU A 93 -0.21 -5.46 -22.56
N VAL A 94 -0.28 -6.34 -21.55
CA VAL A 94 -1.55 -6.87 -21.02
C VAL A 94 -2.40 -5.75 -20.43
N VAL A 95 -1.80 -4.84 -19.67
CA VAL A 95 -2.51 -3.67 -19.12
C VAL A 95 -2.99 -2.73 -20.22
N THR A 96 -2.20 -2.53 -21.28
CA THR A 96 -2.58 -1.68 -22.41
C THR A 96 -3.79 -2.24 -23.15
N GLU A 97 -3.80 -3.55 -23.41
CA GLU A 97 -4.93 -4.23 -24.05
C GLU A 97 -6.19 -4.23 -23.17
N LEU A 98 -6.04 -4.51 -21.88
CA LEU A 98 -7.14 -4.41 -20.91
C LEU A 98 -7.73 -2.99 -20.90
N THR A 99 -6.88 -1.97 -20.87
CA THR A 99 -7.29 -0.56 -20.88
C THR A 99 -8.06 -0.22 -22.16
N ALA A 100 -7.56 -0.65 -23.33
CA ALA A 100 -8.24 -0.44 -24.60
C ALA A 100 -9.62 -1.11 -24.63
N SER A 101 -9.74 -2.34 -24.14
CA SER A 101 -11.01 -3.06 -24.07
C SER A 101 -12.04 -2.37 -23.16
N LEU A 102 -11.60 -1.89 -21.99
CA LEU A 102 -12.48 -1.20 -21.05
C LEU A 102 -12.89 0.18 -21.56
N ALA A 103 -12.03 0.87 -22.30
CA ALA A 103 -12.34 2.16 -22.92
C ALA A 103 -13.43 2.01 -23.98
N LEU A 104 -13.37 0.95 -24.79
CA LEU A 104 -14.42 0.62 -25.75
C LEU A 104 -15.74 0.34 -25.03
N GLU A 105 -15.73 -0.48 -23.96
CA GLU A 105 -16.94 -0.79 -23.18
C GLU A 105 -17.54 0.47 -22.52
N ALA A 106 -16.71 1.36 -21.97
CA ALA A 106 -17.16 2.65 -21.44
C ALA A 106 -17.84 3.50 -22.51
N SER A 107 -17.24 3.59 -23.71
CA SER A 107 -17.78 4.40 -24.80
C SER A 107 -19.08 3.83 -25.37
N GLU A 108 -19.21 2.50 -25.46
CA GLU A 108 -20.38 1.86 -26.06
C GLU A 108 -21.55 1.69 -25.09
N ARG A 109 -21.27 1.45 -23.79
CA ARG A 109 -22.29 1.09 -22.79
C ARG A 109 -22.46 2.13 -21.68
N GLY A 110 -21.68 3.21 -21.69
CA GLY A 110 -21.74 4.24 -20.65
C GLY A 110 -21.30 3.73 -19.27
N ALA A 111 -20.37 2.76 -19.23
CA ALA A 111 -19.89 2.19 -17.97
C ALA A 111 -19.09 3.22 -17.15
N ASP A 112 -19.44 3.37 -15.87
CA ASP A 112 -18.73 4.22 -14.92
C ASP A 112 -17.77 3.39 -14.07
N TYR A 113 -16.48 3.71 -14.13
CA TYR A 113 -15.41 3.07 -13.35
C TYR A 113 -14.83 4.01 -12.28
N THR A 114 -15.60 5.01 -11.85
CA THR A 114 -15.20 5.93 -10.78
C THR A 114 -15.51 5.41 -9.38
N GLN A 115 -16.52 4.55 -9.24
CA GLN A 115 -16.84 3.84 -8.00
C GLN A 115 -16.09 2.51 -7.92
N HIS A 116 -15.59 2.18 -6.74
CA HIS A 116 -14.90 0.91 -6.47
C HIS A 116 -14.82 0.66 -4.96
N TRP A 117 -14.42 -0.56 -4.57
CA TRP A 117 -14.52 -1.00 -3.17
C TRP A 117 -13.66 -0.19 -2.19
N LEU A 118 -12.55 0.41 -2.63
CA LEU A 118 -11.67 1.18 -1.75
C LEU A 118 -12.28 2.53 -1.36
N VAL A 119 -13.18 3.11 -2.15
CA VAL A 119 -13.84 4.39 -1.84
C VAL A 119 -15.32 4.22 -1.51
N SER A 120 -15.87 3.02 -1.70
CA SER A 120 -17.28 2.71 -1.45
C SER A 120 -17.65 2.81 0.03
N ARG A 121 -18.87 3.30 0.29
CA ARG A 121 -19.50 3.36 1.62
C ARG A 121 -20.42 2.17 1.89
N GLU A 122 -20.48 1.22 0.97
CA GLU A 122 -21.39 0.08 1.09
C GLU A 122 -21.00 -0.91 2.17
N LYS A 123 -21.99 -1.70 2.57
CA LYS A 123 -21.80 -2.75 3.56
C LYS A 123 -20.76 -3.75 3.05
N GLY A 124 -19.68 -3.89 3.82
CA GLY A 124 -18.57 -4.78 3.50
C GLY A 124 -17.37 -4.09 2.85
N ALA A 125 -17.51 -2.84 2.35
CA ALA A 125 -16.39 -2.09 1.78
C ALA A 125 -15.26 -1.88 2.80
N GLN A 126 -15.59 -1.66 4.07
CA GLN A 126 -14.60 -1.56 5.14
C GLN A 126 -13.75 -2.83 5.26
N ARG A 127 -14.37 -4.02 5.18
CA ARG A 127 -13.62 -5.29 5.22
C ARG A 127 -12.73 -5.44 4.01
N VAL A 128 -13.20 -5.02 2.83
CA VAL A 128 -12.37 -5.04 1.62
C VAL A 128 -11.15 -4.14 1.80
N ARG A 129 -11.31 -2.91 2.33
CA ARG A 129 -10.20 -2.00 2.63
C ARG A 129 -9.20 -2.55 3.63
N GLU A 130 -9.64 -3.37 4.60
CA GLU A 130 -8.77 -4.00 5.60
C GLU A 130 -8.08 -5.26 5.04
N ASN A 131 -8.85 -6.17 4.45
CA ASN A 131 -8.37 -7.47 4.02
C ASN A 131 -7.51 -7.40 2.74
N TYR A 132 -7.81 -6.47 1.83
CA TYR A 132 -7.10 -6.36 0.56
C TYR A 132 -5.60 -6.09 0.75
N PRO A 133 -5.17 -5.00 1.40
CA PRO A 133 -3.74 -4.78 1.65
C PRO A 133 -3.14 -5.88 2.53
N ALA A 134 -3.88 -6.41 3.51
CA ALA A 134 -3.38 -7.52 4.34
C ALA A 134 -3.01 -8.76 3.51
N ILE A 135 -3.83 -9.14 2.53
CA ILE A 135 -3.54 -10.26 1.62
C ILE A 135 -2.21 -10.02 0.91
N TRP A 136 -2.05 -8.87 0.24
CA TRP A 136 -0.83 -8.53 -0.50
C TRP A 136 0.41 -8.47 0.38
N ARG A 137 0.28 -7.93 1.60
CA ARG A 137 1.35 -7.89 2.59
C ARG A 137 1.81 -9.29 2.98
N GLU A 138 0.88 -10.20 3.27
CA GLU A 138 1.21 -11.57 3.68
C GLU A 138 1.86 -12.40 2.56
N LEU A 139 1.62 -12.08 1.28
CA LEU A 139 2.28 -12.76 0.15
C LEU A 139 3.82 -12.64 0.17
N VAL A 140 4.34 -11.56 0.76
CA VAL A 140 5.79 -11.31 0.86
C VAL A 140 6.34 -11.59 2.25
N LEU A 141 5.49 -11.81 3.27
CA LEU A 141 5.91 -12.23 4.60
C LEU A 141 6.02 -13.75 4.74
N ALA A 142 5.11 -14.49 4.08
CA ALA A 142 5.05 -15.95 4.20
C ALA A 142 6.25 -16.73 3.61
N PRO A 143 6.85 -16.35 2.46
CA PRO A 143 7.93 -17.13 1.87
C PRO A 143 9.32 -16.82 2.48
N PRO A 144 10.28 -17.76 2.39
CA PRO A 144 11.68 -17.47 2.72
C PRO A 144 12.26 -16.34 1.87
N VAL A 145 13.16 -15.54 2.45
CA VAL A 145 13.77 -14.34 1.82
C VAL A 145 14.38 -14.66 0.45
N ASP A 146 15.10 -15.77 0.33
CA ASP A 146 15.75 -16.14 -0.93
C ASP A 146 14.75 -16.48 -2.05
N VAL A 147 13.58 -17.03 -1.71
CA VAL A 147 12.52 -17.34 -2.68
C VAL A 147 11.85 -16.04 -3.11
N LEU A 148 11.57 -15.18 -2.13
CA LEU A 148 10.95 -13.87 -2.34
C LEU A 148 11.76 -13.01 -3.29
N VAL A 149 13.02 -12.74 -2.96
CA VAL A 149 13.88 -11.80 -3.69
C VAL A 149 14.21 -12.30 -5.10
N ARG A 150 14.49 -13.61 -5.26
CA ARG A 150 14.93 -14.17 -6.55
C ARG A 150 13.82 -14.27 -7.59
N SER A 151 12.56 -14.40 -7.18
CA SER A 151 11.50 -14.75 -8.13
C SER A 151 10.17 -14.05 -7.87
N LEU A 152 9.60 -14.20 -6.68
CA LEU A 152 8.23 -13.77 -6.40
C LEU A 152 8.10 -12.26 -6.43
N PHE A 153 9.00 -11.54 -5.75
CA PHE A 153 8.91 -10.09 -5.64
C PHE A 153 8.98 -9.40 -7.00
N GLN A 154 9.85 -9.86 -7.91
CA GLN A 154 9.96 -9.28 -9.25
C GLN A 154 8.66 -9.40 -10.05
N VAL A 155 7.94 -10.52 -9.91
CA VAL A 155 6.63 -10.71 -10.55
C VAL A 155 5.60 -9.77 -9.97
N LEU A 156 5.46 -9.79 -8.64
CA LEU A 156 4.45 -8.96 -7.95
C LEU A 156 4.70 -7.48 -8.22
N ARG A 157 5.97 -7.06 -8.19
CA ARG A 157 6.43 -5.71 -8.55
C ARG A 157 6.05 -5.34 -9.98
N ALA A 158 6.43 -6.14 -10.97
CA ALA A 158 6.20 -5.82 -12.38
C ALA A 158 4.70 -5.64 -12.70
N TRP A 159 3.86 -6.54 -12.17
CA TRP A 159 2.42 -6.48 -12.38
C TRP A 159 1.75 -5.31 -11.64
N THR A 160 2.08 -5.10 -10.36
CA THR A 160 1.51 -3.96 -9.59
C THR A 160 1.94 -2.62 -10.17
N GLN A 161 3.19 -2.51 -10.62
CA GLN A 161 3.70 -1.31 -11.29
C GLN A 161 2.93 -1.04 -12.59
N ALA A 162 2.80 -2.03 -13.48
CA ALA A 162 2.07 -1.85 -14.74
C ALA A 162 0.61 -1.44 -14.51
N PHE A 163 -0.10 -2.10 -13.59
CA PHE A 163 -1.48 -1.75 -13.27
C PHE A 163 -1.60 -0.36 -12.60
N SER A 164 -0.59 0.09 -11.86
CA SER A 164 -0.55 1.44 -11.27
C SER A 164 -0.39 2.56 -12.31
N GLU A 165 -0.08 2.22 -13.56
CA GLU A 165 -0.02 3.15 -14.69
C GLU A 165 -1.30 3.15 -15.53
N CYS A 166 -2.26 2.27 -15.23
CA CYS A 166 -3.54 2.22 -15.92
C CYS A 166 -4.30 3.56 -15.83
N GLN A 167 -4.96 3.95 -16.92
CA GLN A 167 -5.74 5.20 -16.98
C GLN A 167 -7.02 5.14 -16.14
N PHE A 168 -7.61 3.96 -15.96
CA PHE A 168 -8.79 3.77 -15.12
C PHE A 168 -8.45 3.97 -13.65
N ARG A 169 -9.11 4.95 -13.03
CA ARG A 169 -8.93 5.34 -11.63
C ARG A 169 -9.06 4.15 -10.68
N SER A 170 -10.12 3.34 -10.83
CA SER A 170 -10.41 2.21 -9.93
C SER A 170 -9.30 1.16 -9.95
N ILE A 171 -8.82 0.78 -11.14
CA ILE A 171 -7.71 -0.16 -11.34
C ILE A 171 -6.43 0.41 -10.76
N ARG A 172 -6.11 1.65 -11.12
CA ARG A 172 -4.90 2.33 -10.65
C ARG A 172 -4.86 2.39 -9.12
N HIS A 173 -5.96 2.80 -8.48
CA HIS A 173 -6.05 2.86 -7.02
C HIS A 173 -5.86 1.47 -6.39
N ALA A 174 -6.57 0.45 -6.90
CA ALA A 174 -6.41 -0.93 -6.41
C ALA A 174 -4.97 -1.44 -6.52
N ALA A 175 -4.29 -1.15 -7.63
CA ALA A 175 -2.91 -1.56 -7.86
C ALA A 175 -1.91 -0.81 -6.96
N VAL A 176 -2.13 0.49 -6.73
CA VAL A 176 -1.30 1.28 -5.82
C VAL A 176 -1.40 0.73 -4.40
N VAL A 177 -2.61 0.45 -3.90
CA VAL A 177 -2.79 -0.12 -2.55
C VAL A 177 -2.12 -1.50 -2.43
N ALA A 178 -2.20 -2.34 -3.46
CA ALA A 178 -1.49 -3.62 -3.50
C ALA A 178 0.04 -3.42 -3.45
N GLY A 179 0.58 -2.55 -4.30
CA GLY A 179 2.01 -2.25 -4.35
C GLY A 179 2.54 -1.67 -3.04
N LEU A 180 1.79 -0.75 -2.41
CA LEU A 180 2.15 -0.18 -1.11
C LEU A 180 2.14 -1.24 0.01
N ALA A 181 1.23 -2.21 -0.05
CA ALA A 181 1.19 -3.33 0.89
C ALA A 181 2.34 -4.33 0.68
N LEU A 182 2.82 -4.51 -0.54
CA LEU A 182 4.06 -5.27 -0.80
C LEU A 182 5.27 -4.59 -0.15
N VAL A 183 5.40 -3.28 -0.28
CA VAL A 183 6.46 -2.52 0.40
C VAL A 183 6.36 -2.66 1.92
N GLU A 184 5.14 -2.59 2.48
CA GLU A 184 4.90 -2.80 3.92
C GLU A 184 5.39 -4.18 4.38
N GLY A 185 5.03 -5.25 3.66
CA GLY A 185 5.42 -6.61 4.04
C GLY A 185 6.92 -6.87 3.89
N VAL A 186 7.55 -6.31 2.84
CA VAL A 186 9.02 -6.38 2.71
C VAL A 186 9.71 -5.57 3.82
N SER A 187 9.13 -4.43 4.25
CA SER A 187 9.67 -3.64 5.36
C SER A 187 9.66 -4.43 6.67
N GLU A 188 8.55 -5.10 6.97
CA GLU A 188 8.46 -5.97 8.15
C GLU A 188 9.46 -7.15 8.06
N GLN A 189 9.67 -7.73 6.86
CA GLN A 189 10.72 -8.73 6.66
C GLN A 189 12.13 -8.17 6.89
N CYS A 190 12.42 -6.95 6.42
CA CYS A 190 13.68 -6.25 6.71
C CYS A 190 13.89 -6.09 8.22
N SER A 191 12.84 -5.72 8.96
CA SER A 191 12.89 -5.55 10.40
C SER A 191 13.24 -6.87 11.10
N HIS A 192 12.56 -7.97 10.77
CA HIS A 192 12.86 -9.30 11.30
C HIS A 192 14.31 -9.74 11.03
N GLN A 193 14.79 -9.57 9.79
CA GLN A 193 16.18 -9.93 9.45
C GLN A 193 17.19 -9.04 10.17
N SER A 194 16.89 -7.74 10.33
CA SER A 194 17.77 -6.80 11.03
C SER A 194 17.90 -7.11 12.53
N GLU A 195 16.81 -7.51 13.18
CA GLU A 195 16.84 -7.95 14.58
C GLU A 195 17.64 -9.24 14.76
N TRP A 196 17.45 -10.21 13.85
CA TRP A 196 18.23 -11.43 13.84
C TRP A 196 19.72 -11.14 13.66
N VAL A 197 20.10 -10.28 12.70
CA VAL A 197 21.50 -9.87 12.44
C VAL A 197 22.13 -9.29 13.70
N LYS A 198 21.46 -8.35 14.39
CA LYS A 198 21.98 -7.74 15.63
C LYS A 198 22.23 -8.78 16.73
N THR A 199 21.33 -9.76 16.86
CA THR A 199 21.45 -10.84 17.84
C THR A 199 22.58 -11.79 17.49
N ALA A 200 22.68 -12.20 16.22
CA ALA A 200 23.73 -13.07 15.71
C ALA A 200 25.12 -12.43 15.85
N GLU A 201 25.28 -11.14 15.56
CA GLU A 201 26.53 -10.39 15.72
C GLU A 201 27.04 -10.38 17.16
N THR A 202 26.14 -10.31 18.14
CA THR A 202 26.49 -10.36 19.55
C THR A 202 27.01 -11.75 19.92
N ARG A 203 26.33 -12.80 19.46
CA ARG A 203 26.67 -14.20 19.72
C ARG A 203 27.97 -14.64 19.04
N VAL A 204 28.27 -14.12 17.85
CA VAL A 204 29.55 -14.35 17.15
C VAL A 204 30.76 -13.98 18.03
N LYS A 205 30.65 -12.94 18.86
CA LYS A 205 31.74 -12.51 19.75
C LYS A 205 32.05 -13.54 20.86
N GLU A 206 31.06 -14.34 21.24
CA GLU A 206 31.11 -15.30 22.34
C GLU A 206 31.52 -16.72 21.90
N LEU A 207 31.31 -17.07 20.62
CA LEU A 207 31.57 -18.41 20.09
C LEU A 207 33.00 -18.59 19.57
N ARG A 208 33.46 -19.84 19.50
CA ARG A 208 34.76 -20.24 18.94
C ARG A 208 34.62 -21.54 18.13
N GLY A 209 35.57 -21.82 17.24
CA GLY A 209 35.64 -23.09 16.50
C GLY A 209 34.51 -23.28 15.48
N ALA A 210 34.06 -24.52 15.28
CA ALA A 210 33.05 -24.85 14.27
C ALA A 210 31.68 -24.13 14.44
N PRO A 211 31.14 -23.95 15.66
CA PRO A 211 29.91 -23.18 15.86
C PRO A 211 30.02 -21.72 15.41
N LEU A 212 31.19 -21.10 15.60
CA LEU A 212 31.46 -19.75 15.12
C LEU A 212 31.42 -19.69 13.59
N ALA A 213 32.09 -20.62 12.91
CA ALA A 213 32.13 -20.67 11.45
C ALA A 213 30.73 -20.85 10.84
N SER A 214 29.89 -21.71 11.44
CA SER A 214 28.51 -21.93 10.98
C SER A 214 27.65 -20.67 11.16
N LEU A 215 27.69 -20.04 12.33
CA LEU A 215 26.91 -18.83 12.59
C LEU A 215 27.38 -17.65 11.72
N GLN A 216 28.68 -17.55 11.47
CA GLN A 216 29.23 -16.51 10.60
C GLN A 216 28.73 -16.66 9.16
N ALA A 217 28.69 -17.90 8.63
CA ALA A 217 28.15 -18.15 7.29
C ALA A 217 26.66 -17.80 7.19
N GLU A 218 25.87 -18.15 8.20
CA GLU A 218 24.44 -17.80 8.26
C GLU A 218 24.25 -16.27 8.39
N LEU A 219 25.12 -15.61 9.16
CA LEU A 219 25.12 -14.17 9.33
C LEU A 219 25.39 -13.44 8.01
N ASP A 220 26.40 -13.89 7.26
CA ASP A 220 26.76 -13.29 5.99
C ASP A 220 25.67 -13.54 4.92
N HIS A 221 25.06 -14.74 4.91
CA HIS A 221 23.90 -15.04 4.07
C HIS A 221 22.72 -14.12 4.37
N THR A 222 22.38 -13.96 5.65
CA THR A 222 21.25 -13.13 6.08
C THR A 222 21.48 -11.65 5.80
N ARG A 223 22.71 -11.15 5.98
CA ARG A 223 23.06 -9.77 5.61
C ARG A 223 22.87 -9.51 4.11
N SER A 224 23.29 -10.45 3.26
CA SER A 224 23.08 -10.35 1.81
C SER A 224 21.58 -10.36 1.45
N GLY A 225 20.81 -11.23 2.10
CA GLY A 225 19.35 -11.27 1.96
C GLY A 225 18.69 -9.96 2.39
N LEU A 226 19.06 -9.42 3.55
CA LEU A 226 18.58 -8.13 4.07
C LEU A 226 18.88 -6.98 3.10
N GLN A 227 20.10 -6.88 2.57
CA GLN A 227 20.46 -5.84 1.60
C GLN A 227 19.60 -5.95 0.32
N SER A 228 19.32 -7.19 -0.12
CA SER A 228 18.48 -7.42 -1.29
C SER A 228 17.02 -7.05 -1.03
N LEU A 229 16.49 -7.33 0.16
CA LEU A 229 15.15 -6.89 0.58
C LEU A 229 15.04 -5.37 0.65
N GLN A 230 16.03 -4.70 1.26
CA GLN A 230 16.07 -3.23 1.33
C GLN A 230 16.08 -2.61 -0.07
N THR A 231 16.91 -3.13 -0.97
CA THR A 231 16.95 -2.68 -2.37
C THR A 231 15.61 -2.89 -3.08
N ALA A 232 14.99 -4.05 -2.90
CA ALA A 232 13.70 -4.39 -3.47
C ALA A 232 12.58 -3.47 -2.96
N ARG A 233 12.53 -3.25 -1.64
CA ARG A 233 11.61 -2.35 -0.95
C ARG A 233 11.75 -0.92 -1.48
N ASP A 234 12.96 -0.37 -1.42
CA ASP A 234 13.23 1.03 -1.73
C ASP A 234 12.94 1.30 -3.22
N SER A 235 13.29 0.37 -4.10
CA SER A 235 13.00 0.48 -5.55
C SER A 235 11.50 0.53 -5.85
N LEU A 236 10.68 -0.34 -5.23
CA LEU A 236 9.23 -0.30 -5.44
C LEU A 236 8.59 0.92 -4.77
N ALA A 237 9.04 1.28 -3.55
CA ALA A 237 8.57 2.45 -2.83
C ALA A 237 8.80 3.73 -3.65
N GLU A 238 10.02 3.94 -4.17
CA GLU A 238 10.35 5.08 -5.01
C GLU A 238 9.53 5.11 -6.30
N THR A 239 9.41 3.95 -6.97
CA THR A 239 8.63 3.84 -8.21
C THR A 239 7.18 4.25 -8.01
N LEU A 240 6.53 3.81 -6.93
CA LEU A 240 5.15 4.13 -6.63
C LEU A 240 5.00 5.58 -6.13
N LEU A 241 5.77 5.98 -5.13
CA LEU A 241 5.61 7.28 -4.47
C LEU A 241 5.98 8.44 -5.39
N SER A 242 7.00 8.31 -6.23
CA SER A 242 7.42 9.38 -7.15
C SER A 242 6.30 9.84 -8.10
N ARG A 243 5.41 8.91 -8.49
CA ARG A 243 4.26 9.18 -9.36
C ARG A 243 2.96 9.36 -8.58
N ARG A 244 2.67 8.47 -7.63
CA ARG A 244 1.32 8.32 -7.04
C ARG A 244 1.09 9.19 -5.80
N SER A 245 2.15 9.69 -5.16
CA SER A 245 2.01 10.77 -4.17
C SER A 245 1.53 12.09 -4.79
N LYS A 246 1.61 12.22 -6.13
CA LYS A 246 1.17 13.38 -6.92
C LYS A 246 0.07 13.01 -7.91
N ASP A 247 -0.64 11.90 -7.67
CA ASP A 247 -1.76 11.49 -8.53
C ASP A 247 -2.83 12.59 -8.58
N MET A 248 -3.56 12.70 -9.69
CA MET A 248 -4.67 13.64 -9.80
C MET A 248 -5.80 13.32 -8.80
N ASP A 249 -5.95 12.04 -8.42
CA ASP A 249 -6.94 11.58 -7.46
C ASP A 249 -6.46 11.72 -6.01
N PRO A 250 -7.13 12.53 -5.16
CA PRO A 250 -6.75 12.68 -3.75
C PRO A 250 -6.85 11.37 -2.94
N GLU A 251 -7.74 10.43 -3.30
CA GLU A 251 -7.86 9.16 -2.57
C GLU A 251 -6.62 8.26 -2.79
N ILE A 252 -5.97 8.35 -3.96
CA ILE A 252 -4.71 7.65 -4.23
C ILE A 252 -3.56 8.32 -3.48
N ARG A 253 -3.49 9.66 -3.49
CA ARG A 253 -2.48 10.40 -2.71
C ARG A 253 -2.60 10.11 -1.22
N LYS A 254 -3.83 10.09 -0.68
CA LYS A 254 -4.14 9.70 0.69
C LYS A 254 -3.67 8.29 1.00
N SER A 255 -3.91 7.32 0.12
CA SER A 255 -3.46 5.93 0.30
C SER A 255 -1.94 5.82 0.37
N CYS A 256 -1.19 6.62 -0.39
CA CYS A 256 0.27 6.71 -0.29
C CYS A 256 0.70 7.19 1.10
N VAL A 257 0.04 8.23 1.63
CA VAL A 257 0.34 8.80 2.95
C VAL A 257 0.01 7.82 4.08
N GLU A 258 -1.16 7.17 4.02
CA GLU A 258 -1.55 6.16 5.00
C GLU A 258 -0.62 4.94 4.96
N ALA A 259 -0.05 4.59 3.80
CA ALA A 259 0.97 3.55 3.70
C ALA A 259 2.28 3.96 4.38
N LEU A 260 2.72 5.21 4.21
CA LEU A 260 3.90 5.73 4.91
C LEU A 260 3.76 5.62 6.43
N ASP A 261 2.58 5.91 6.99
CA ASP A 261 2.26 5.70 8.42
C ASP A 261 2.30 4.22 8.83
N ARG A 262 1.95 3.28 7.94
CA ARG A 262 2.08 1.85 8.25
C ARG A 262 3.54 1.41 8.18
N TRP A 263 4.30 1.89 7.20
CA TRP A 263 5.72 1.54 7.05
C TRP A 263 6.56 2.01 8.23
N THR A 264 6.22 3.13 8.86
CA THR A 264 6.90 3.60 10.09
C THR A 264 6.78 2.62 11.25
N LYS A 265 5.66 1.89 11.31
CA LYS A 265 5.39 0.87 12.33
C LYS A 265 6.05 -0.46 11.97
N SER A 266 6.15 -0.78 10.68
CA SER A 266 6.76 -2.03 10.19
C SER A 266 8.30 -2.02 10.21
N ASP A 267 8.93 -0.89 9.91
CA ASP A 267 10.38 -0.71 9.93
C ASP A 267 10.72 0.73 10.36
N THR A 268 10.83 0.93 11.67
CA THR A 268 11.13 2.25 12.25
C THR A 268 12.47 2.79 11.76
N GLN A 269 13.46 1.93 11.51
CA GLN A 269 14.77 2.36 11.01
C GLN A 269 14.68 2.89 9.58
N ALA A 270 13.96 2.23 8.69
CA ALA A 270 13.73 2.72 7.33
C ALA A 270 12.88 4.00 7.30
N SER A 271 11.93 4.14 8.22
CA SER A 271 11.08 5.33 8.28
C SER A 271 11.82 6.63 8.60
N ARG A 272 13.04 6.51 9.14
CA ARG A 272 13.94 7.65 9.35
C ARG A 272 14.65 8.12 8.08
N GLN A 273 14.55 7.38 6.97
CA GLN A 273 15.14 7.79 5.70
C GLN A 273 14.52 9.09 5.17
N ALA A 274 15.36 10.00 4.67
CA ALA A 274 14.97 11.32 4.19
C ALA A 274 13.88 11.28 3.10
N ALA A 275 13.93 10.27 2.21
CA ALA A 275 13.00 10.15 1.10
C ALA A 275 11.53 10.00 1.56
N TRP A 276 11.26 9.17 2.56
CA TRP A 276 9.88 8.92 3.03
C TRP A 276 9.31 10.12 3.79
N LYS A 277 10.15 10.78 4.59
CA LYS A 277 9.81 12.03 5.30
C LYS A 277 9.41 13.13 4.34
N GLN A 278 10.11 13.25 3.21
CA GLN A 278 9.84 14.26 2.20
C GLN A 278 8.43 14.11 1.61
N TYR A 279 7.96 12.88 1.35
CA TYR A 279 6.60 12.64 0.87
C TYR A 279 5.53 13.03 1.90
N LEU A 280 5.76 12.74 3.19
CA LEU A 280 4.85 13.19 4.27
C LEU A 280 4.84 14.71 4.39
N HIS A 281 6.02 15.35 4.38
CA HIS A 281 6.15 16.80 4.44
C HIS A 281 5.38 17.46 3.29
N TRP A 282 5.56 17.02 2.04
CA TRP A 282 4.80 17.57 0.91
C TRP A 282 3.28 17.40 1.06
N ALA A 283 2.83 16.24 1.58
CA ALA A 283 1.41 15.95 1.73
C ALA A 283 0.70 16.83 2.78
N THR A 284 1.42 17.43 3.73
CA THR A 284 0.84 18.42 4.67
C THR A 284 0.43 19.73 3.99
N SER A 285 0.87 19.97 2.76
CA SER A 285 0.47 21.10 1.92
C SER A 285 -0.41 20.70 0.74
N ASP A 286 -0.95 19.47 0.76
CA ASP A 286 -1.82 18.97 -0.33
C ASP A 286 -3.07 19.84 -0.51
N PRO A 287 -3.57 20.04 -1.75
CA PRO A 287 -4.82 20.77 -1.98
C PRO A 287 -6.04 20.15 -1.29
N ASP A 288 -6.08 18.83 -1.14
CA ASP A 288 -7.20 18.11 -0.54
C ASP A 288 -7.01 17.92 0.98
N ALA A 289 -8.02 18.33 1.75
CA ALA A 289 -7.97 18.29 3.21
C ALA A 289 -7.82 16.87 3.78
N LYS A 290 -8.33 15.84 3.11
CA LYS A 290 -8.20 14.45 3.58
C LYS A 290 -6.75 13.97 3.50
N VAL A 291 -6.02 14.41 2.48
CA VAL A 291 -4.59 14.09 2.32
C VAL A 291 -3.79 14.82 3.40
N ARG A 292 -4.06 16.11 3.63
CA ARG A 292 -3.44 16.88 4.72
C ARG A 292 -3.70 16.25 6.08
N THR A 293 -4.95 15.88 6.37
CA THR A 293 -5.35 15.21 7.62
C THR A 293 -4.59 13.91 7.83
N ALA A 294 -4.51 13.07 6.80
CA ALA A 294 -3.75 11.81 6.86
C ALA A 294 -2.25 12.07 7.08
N ALA A 295 -1.69 13.09 6.44
CA ALA A 295 -0.27 13.43 6.55
C ALA A 295 0.09 13.91 7.96
N LEU A 296 -0.73 14.79 8.53
CA LEU A 296 -0.57 15.29 9.89
C LEU A 296 -0.71 14.16 10.93
N ALA A 297 -1.64 13.23 10.73
CA ALA A 297 -1.76 12.05 11.58
C ALA A 297 -0.52 11.14 11.50
N ALA A 298 -0.02 10.88 10.29
CA ALA A 298 1.20 10.10 10.06
C ALA A 298 2.44 10.75 10.69
N LEU A 299 2.61 12.06 10.51
CA LEU A 299 3.69 12.83 11.14
C LEU A 299 3.61 12.77 12.66
N THR A 300 2.41 12.95 13.22
CA THR A 300 2.18 12.84 14.67
C THR A 300 2.63 11.48 15.20
N ALA A 301 2.30 10.39 14.49
CA ALA A 301 2.72 9.04 14.87
C ALA A 301 4.25 8.85 14.77
N MET A 302 4.87 9.37 13.70
CA MET A 302 6.32 9.28 13.49
C MET A 302 7.10 10.06 14.57
N LEU A 303 6.66 11.29 14.90
CA LEU A 303 7.29 12.12 15.93
C LEU A 303 7.23 11.48 17.32
N ARG A 304 6.15 10.73 17.61
CA ARG A 304 5.99 10.01 18.90
C ARG A 304 6.74 8.69 18.98
N ALA A 305 7.07 8.07 17.85
CA ALA A 305 7.63 6.72 17.85
C ALA A 305 9.02 6.63 18.48
N ASP A 306 9.86 7.64 18.24
CA ASP A 306 11.25 7.69 18.73
C ASP A 306 11.70 9.15 18.97
N PRO A 307 11.15 9.82 20.00
CA PRO A 307 11.32 11.27 20.19
C PRO A 307 12.79 11.67 20.46
N GLY A 308 13.64 10.73 20.89
CA GLY A 308 15.06 11.00 21.17
C GLY A 308 15.97 10.89 19.95
N ALA A 309 15.50 10.34 18.83
CA ALA A 309 16.32 10.18 17.64
C ALA A 309 16.62 11.52 16.96
N GLU A 310 17.89 11.76 16.60
CA GLU A 310 18.34 12.98 15.93
C GLU A 310 17.52 13.26 14.66
N GLU A 311 17.18 12.21 13.91
CA GLU A 311 16.43 12.38 12.66
C GLU A 311 14.94 12.67 12.88
N ILE A 312 14.40 12.41 14.08
CA ILE A 312 13.05 12.79 14.49
C ILE A 312 13.05 14.24 14.97
N GLN A 313 14.07 14.65 15.73
CA GLN A 313 14.29 16.04 16.13
C GLN A 313 14.46 16.96 14.91
N SER A 314 15.28 16.55 13.93
CA SER A 314 15.40 17.26 12.65
C SER A 314 14.07 17.36 11.90
N LEU A 315 13.28 16.27 11.89
CA LEU A 315 11.97 16.29 11.24
C LEU A 315 11.00 17.25 11.94
N ALA A 316 11.02 17.31 13.27
CA ALA A 316 10.18 18.20 14.06
C ALA A 316 10.41 19.66 13.64
N GLU A 317 11.67 20.08 13.53
CA GLU A 317 12.02 21.42 13.03
C GLU A 317 11.57 21.65 11.58
N ASP A 318 11.78 20.68 10.69
CA ASP A 318 11.44 20.80 9.26
C ASP A 318 9.93 20.96 9.01
N VAL A 319 9.08 20.33 9.83
CA VAL A 319 7.62 20.36 9.65
C VAL A 319 6.93 21.45 10.47
N ARG A 320 7.61 22.00 11.48
CA ARG A 320 7.06 22.94 12.48
C ARG A 320 6.21 24.06 11.88
N LEU A 321 6.81 24.86 11.00
CA LEU A 321 6.13 26.00 10.39
C LEU A 321 4.88 25.60 9.60
N ASN A 322 4.93 24.45 8.93
CA ASN A 322 3.78 23.99 8.17
C ASN A 322 2.68 23.42 9.08
N VAL A 323 3.04 22.74 10.18
CA VAL A 323 2.07 22.29 11.19
C VAL A 323 1.34 23.48 11.80
N ILE A 324 2.06 24.52 12.24
CA ILE A 324 1.45 25.74 12.81
C ILE A 324 0.50 26.39 11.81
N LYS A 325 0.93 26.55 10.55
CA LYS A 325 0.07 27.07 9.48
C LYS A 325 -1.21 26.24 9.28
N ARG A 326 -1.13 24.93 9.50
CA ARG A 326 -2.27 24.00 9.39
C ARG A 326 -3.16 23.99 10.64
N CYS A 327 -2.76 24.56 11.77
CA CYS A 327 -3.66 24.72 12.92
C CYS A 327 -4.86 25.60 12.57
N ASN A 328 -4.70 26.57 11.66
CA ASN A 328 -5.78 27.38 11.12
C ASN A 328 -6.15 26.96 9.68
N ASP A 329 -6.28 25.65 9.44
CA ASP A 329 -6.71 25.11 8.15
C ASP A 329 -8.19 25.42 7.88
N VAL A 330 -8.54 25.63 6.61
CA VAL A 330 -9.94 25.87 6.18
C VAL A 330 -10.86 24.67 6.45
N ASP A 331 -10.29 23.47 6.56
CA ASP A 331 -11.01 22.26 6.94
C ASP A 331 -10.75 21.92 8.42
N ALA A 332 -11.83 21.84 9.19
CA ALA A 332 -11.76 21.58 10.63
C ALA A 332 -11.08 20.24 10.98
N SER A 333 -11.19 19.20 10.14
CA SER A 333 -10.54 17.92 10.40
C SER A 333 -9.02 18.02 10.23
N ALA A 334 -8.57 18.77 9.22
CA ALA A 334 -7.16 19.07 9.01
C ALA A 334 -6.60 19.97 10.13
N SER A 335 -7.35 21.01 10.52
CA SER A 335 -7.00 21.86 11.67
C SER A 335 -6.84 21.06 12.96
N ALA A 336 -7.82 20.24 13.32
CA ALA A 336 -7.75 19.39 14.50
C ALA A 336 -6.57 18.39 14.45
N ALA A 337 -6.23 17.86 13.26
CA ALA A 337 -5.07 17.00 13.09
C ALA A 337 -3.75 17.77 13.27
N ALA A 338 -3.68 19.02 12.79
CA ALA A 338 -2.52 19.88 12.96
C ALA A 338 -2.31 20.25 14.44
N LEU A 339 -3.39 20.60 15.15
CA LEU A 339 -3.33 20.88 16.59
C LEU A 339 -2.78 19.69 17.38
N ARG A 340 -3.24 18.46 17.08
CA ARG A 340 -2.68 17.25 17.70
C ARG A 340 -1.19 17.06 17.41
N CYS A 341 -0.74 17.43 16.21
CA CYS A 341 0.66 17.38 15.83
C CYS A 341 1.47 18.48 16.54
N ALA A 342 0.92 19.69 16.66
CA ALA A 342 1.56 20.82 17.34
C ALA A 342 1.79 20.54 18.83
N VAL A 343 0.86 19.84 19.49
CA VAL A 343 1.07 19.36 20.87
C VAL A 343 2.33 18.48 20.97
N VAL A 344 2.54 17.58 20.01
CA VAL A 344 3.74 16.73 19.99
C VAL A 344 5.00 17.55 19.74
N LEU A 345 4.95 18.55 18.85
CA LEU A 345 6.08 19.46 18.65
C LEU A 345 6.43 20.23 19.93
N ALA A 346 5.44 20.69 20.67
CA ALA A 346 5.64 21.34 21.97
C ALA A 346 6.24 20.38 23.01
N GLU A 347 5.76 19.12 23.08
CA GLU A 347 6.33 18.07 23.94
C GLU A 347 7.80 17.78 23.62
N LEU A 348 8.20 17.91 22.34
CA LEU A 348 9.58 17.73 21.88
C LEU A 348 10.46 18.97 22.11
N GLY A 349 9.90 20.11 22.51
CA GLY A 349 10.61 21.39 22.60
C GLY A 349 10.86 22.06 21.25
N SER A 350 10.23 21.56 20.18
CA SER A 350 10.28 22.10 18.81
C SER A 350 9.11 23.05 18.52
N LEU A 351 8.60 23.76 19.54
CA LEU A 351 7.63 24.83 19.35
C LEU A 351 7.98 25.98 20.30
N PRO A 352 8.60 27.07 19.81
CA PRO A 352 8.90 28.26 20.60
C PRO A 352 7.63 28.96 21.10
N GLU A 353 7.67 29.54 22.31
CA GLU A 353 6.51 30.22 22.92
C GLU A 353 5.93 31.38 22.06
N ASP A 354 6.78 32.10 21.33
CA ASP A 354 6.40 33.18 20.42
C ASP A 354 5.63 32.71 19.19
N GLU A 355 5.60 31.41 18.93
CA GLU A 355 4.85 30.81 17.82
C GLU A 355 3.51 30.19 18.27
N PHE A 356 3.14 30.31 19.55
CA PHE A 356 1.87 29.80 20.07
C PHE A 356 0.69 30.70 19.72
N ASP A 357 0.90 31.98 19.44
CA ASP A 357 -0.18 32.95 19.25
C ASP A 357 -1.26 32.48 18.25
N PRO A 358 -0.91 31.97 17.03
CA PRO A 358 -1.91 31.48 16.08
C PRO A 358 -2.69 30.25 16.55
N ILE A 359 -2.15 29.51 17.52
CA ILE A 359 -2.77 28.32 18.10
C ILE A 359 -3.69 28.72 19.27
N VAL A 360 -3.24 29.66 20.10
CA VAL A 360 -4.01 30.17 21.26
C VAL A 360 -5.29 30.86 20.80
N ASP A 361 -5.24 31.60 19.69
CA ASP A 361 -6.40 32.29 19.14
C ASP A 361 -7.54 31.33 18.75
N LEU A 362 -7.25 30.06 18.49
CA LEU A 362 -8.26 29.05 18.14
C LEU A 362 -9.17 28.67 19.31
N ILE A 363 -8.87 29.06 20.56
CA ILE A 363 -9.81 28.88 21.69
C ILE A 363 -11.11 29.67 21.49
N TRP A 364 -11.07 30.71 20.65
CA TRP A 364 -12.22 31.53 20.28
C TRP A 364 -12.91 31.07 19.00
N ASP A 365 -12.35 30.05 18.32
CA ASP A 365 -13.02 29.41 17.20
C ASP A 365 -14.27 28.66 17.68
N LYS A 366 -15.28 28.58 16.82
CA LYS A 366 -16.58 27.99 17.13
C LYS A 366 -16.64 26.49 16.87
N ASP A 367 -15.79 26.00 15.97
CA ASP A 367 -15.63 24.58 15.63
C ASP A 367 -14.47 23.97 16.44
#